data_AF-A0A1D9Q7Z2-F1
#
_entry.id   AF-A0A1D9Q7Z2-F1
#
_cell.length_a   1.000
_cell.length_b   1.000
_cell.length_c   1.000
_cell.angle_alpha   90.00
_cell.angle_beta   90.00
_cell.angle_gamma   90.00
#
_symmetry.space_group_name_H-M   'P 1'
#
loop_
_entity.id
_entity.type
_entity.pdbx_description
1 polymer ?
#
loop_
_entity_poly.entity_id
_entity_poly.type
_entity_poly.pdbx_seq_one_letter_code
_entity_poly.pdbx_strand_id
1 'polypeptide(L)'
;MAEEKGREKGEGRERPRSQGMKGRGQGKSDSPTSSQKTKKMSSLPFTYHANAQTEFKPPLIANENAFLGDVAVSTDEAAPLSAGFYRLEKGTPLIYEYTYHEMKIIVDGEFDISDETGQKVHATKGDVFYFPKGSKITFTTETFGLGFFVGQRKTGTA
;
A
#
# COMPACT_ATOMS: atom_id res chain seq x y z
N MET A 1 40.92 15.54 14.97
CA MET A 1 40.22 16.57 15.76
C MET A 1 38.92 15.90 16.23
N ALA A 2 38.73 15.33 17.42
CA ALA A 2 39.01 15.81 18.79
C ALA A 2 38.59 17.27 18.95
N GLU A 3 37.75 17.72 19.88
CA GLU A 3 37.02 17.19 21.04
C GLU A 3 36.12 18.40 21.45
N GLU A 4 34.90 18.24 21.98
CA GLU A 4 34.48 19.07 23.13
C GLU A 4 33.26 18.47 23.86
N LYS A 5 33.34 18.52 25.18
CA LYS A 5 32.45 17.93 26.18
C LYS A 5 31.61 19.02 26.86
N GLY A 6 30.37 18.66 27.23
CA GLY A 6 29.92 18.67 28.64
C GLY A 6 29.17 19.89 29.21
N ARG A 7 27.99 19.63 29.81
CA ARG A 7 27.51 19.96 31.19
C ARG A 7 25.99 19.84 31.26
N GLU A 8 25.37 18.91 32.01
CA GLU A 8 25.10 18.79 33.47
C GLU A 8 23.87 19.56 34.03
N LYS A 9 22.85 18.77 34.42
CA LYS A 9 21.94 18.77 35.60
C LYS A 9 21.11 20.00 36.03
N GLY A 10 19.85 19.68 36.38
CA GLY A 10 19.02 20.41 37.34
C GLY A 10 17.80 19.58 37.77
N GLU A 11 17.85 19.02 38.99
CA GLU A 11 16.75 18.37 39.70
C GLU A 11 15.81 19.39 40.38
N GLY A 12 14.57 19.00 40.65
CA GLY A 12 13.89 19.39 41.89
C GLY A 12 12.46 19.93 41.78
N ARG A 13 11.49 19.12 42.24
CA ARG A 13 10.77 19.26 43.54
C ARG A 13 9.28 18.89 43.48
N GLU A 14 8.90 18.22 44.56
CA GLU A 14 7.57 17.72 44.91
C GLU A 14 6.56 18.82 45.35
N ARG A 15 5.31 18.34 45.47
CA ARG A 15 4.00 18.98 45.74
C ARG A 15 3.93 19.79 47.05
N PRO A 16 2.80 20.51 47.27
CA PRO A 16 1.85 19.94 48.22
C PRO A 16 0.37 20.01 47.81
N ARG A 17 -0.40 19.12 48.44
CA ARG A 17 -1.87 19.06 48.46
C ARG A 17 -2.45 20.29 49.20
N SER A 18 -3.61 20.77 48.79
CA SER A 18 -4.56 21.42 49.72
C SER A 18 -5.98 20.92 49.50
N GLN A 19 -6.66 20.73 50.63
CA GLN A 19 -8.00 20.18 50.80
C GLN A 19 -9.09 21.23 50.56
N GLY A 20 -10.30 20.73 50.28
CA GLY A 20 -11.54 21.25 50.85
C GLY A 20 -12.38 22.17 49.96
N MET A 21 -13.56 21.72 49.55
CA MET A 21 -14.82 22.01 50.25
C MET A 21 -16.01 21.38 49.54
N LYS A 22 -16.89 20.78 50.36
CA LYS A 22 -18.22 20.30 49.97
C LYS A 22 -19.12 21.51 49.69
N GLY A 23 -19.73 21.54 48.51
CA GLY A 23 -20.87 22.41 48.20
C GLY A 23 -21.98 21.58 47.58
N ARG A 24 -23.00 21.25 48.37
CA ARG A 24 -24.29 20.73 47.89
C ARG A 24 -25.04 21.90 47.26
N GLY A 25 -25.35 21.81 45.97
CA GLY A 25 -26.31 22.67 45.29
C GLY A 25 -27.23 21.79 44.44
N GLN A 26 -28.49 21.66 44.86
CA GLN A 26 -29.57 21.09 44.05
C GLN A 26 -29.91 22.08 42.93
N GLY A 27 -29.68 21.67 41.67
CA GLY A 27 -30.24 22.30 40.48
C GLY A 27 -31.05 21.24 39.73
N LYS A 28 -32.37 21.44 39.65
CA LYS A 28 -33.28 20.69 38.80
C LYS A 28 -33.00 20.99 37.32
N SER A 29 -33.28 19.98 36.48
CA SER A 29 -33.71 20.06 35.06
C SER A 29 -32.84 20.93 34.12
N ASP A 30 -32.14 20.37 33.14
CA ASP A 30 -32.76 19.76 31.97
C ASP A 30 -31.84 18.73 31.30
N SER A 31 -32.41 17.58 30.99
CA SER A 31 -31.87 16.62 30.03
C SER A 31 -32.16 17.09 28.61
N PRO A 32 -31.17 17.30 27.72
CA PRO A 32 -31.45 17.36 26.30
C PRO A 32 -31.47 15.94 25.75
N THR A 33 -32.64 15.32 25.75
CA THR A 33 -32.93 14.27 24.78
C THR A 33 -33.17 14.96 23.43
N SER A 34 -32.21 14.85 22.52
CA SER A 34 -32.46 15.09 21.09
C SER A 34 -31.52 14.23 20.26
N SER A 35 -32.08 13.08 19.87
CA SER A 35 -31.76 12.28 18.69
C SER A 35 -30.32 12.34 18.18
N GLN A 36 -29.52 11.37 18.60
CA GLN A 36 -28.50 10.85 17.68
C GLN A 36 -29.24 10.30 16.46
N LYS A 37 -29.33 11.08 15.38
CA LYS A 37 -29.55 10.53 14.05
C LYS A 37 -28.39 9.57 13.83
N THR A 38 -28.65 8.27 13.98
CA THR A 38 -27.76 7.24 13.47
C THR A 38 -27.60 7.50 11.99
N LYS A 39 -26.49 8.12 11.60
CA LYS A 39 -26.08 8.29 10.21
C LYS A 39 -25.98 6.86 9.69
N LYS A 40 -27.00 6.41 8.94
CA LYS A 40 -26.98 5.10 8.28
C LYS A 40 -25.72 5.13 7.41
N MET A 41 -24.69 4.42 7.84
CA MET A 41 -23.45 4.30 7.10
C MET A 41 -23.85 3.67 5.77
N SER A 42 -23.87 4.47 4.70
CA SER A 42 -24.18 3.99 3.36
C SER A 42 -23.10 2.99 2.99
N SER A 43 -23.50 1.73 2.77
CA SER A 43 -22.59 0.71 2.26
C SER A 43 -22.10 1.12 0.88
N LEU A 44 -20.78 1.10 0.68
CA LEU A 44 -20.20 1.28 -0.64
C LEU A 44 -20.47 0.02 -1.49
N PRO A 45 -20.88 0.15 -2.77
CA PRO A 45 -21.01 -1.00 -3.65
C PRO A 45 -19.64 -1.55 -4.02
N PHE A 46 -19.56 -2.84 -4.38
CA PHE A 46 -18.38 -3.38 -5.03
C PHE A 46 -18.26 -2.83 -6.46
N THR A 47 -17.03 -2.75 -6.97
CA THR A 47 -16.77 -2.45 -8.39
C THR A 47 -16.59 -3.75 -9.15
N TYR A 48 -17.27 -3.90 -10.29
CA TYR A 48 -17.14 -5.05 -11.17
C TYR A 48 -16.45 -4.66 -12.47
N HIS A 49 -15.41 -5.41 -12.85
CA HIS A 49 -14.68 -5.23 -14.10
C HIS A 49 -14.81 -6.52 -14.92
N ALA A 50 -15.79 -6.56 -15.82
CA ALA A 50 -16.02 -7.72 -16.68
C ALA A 50 -14.79 -8.03 -17.53
N ASN A 51 -14.31 -9.27 -17.47
CA ASN A 51 -13.23 -9.78 -18.32
C ASN A 51 -11.96 -8.91 -18.32
N ALA A 52 -11.62 -8.28 -17.20
CA ALA A 52 -10.52 -7.32 -17.14
C ALA A 52 -9.17 -7.92 -17.58
N GLN A 53 -8.93 -9.22 -17.35
CA GLN A 53 -7.73 -9.91 -17.82
C GLN A 53 -7.57 -9.87 -19.35
N THR A 54 -8.66 -9.86 -20.12
CA THR A 54 -8.62 -9.88 -21.59
C THR A 54 -8.86 -8.52 -22.22
N GLU A 55 -9.75 -7.69 -21.63
CA GLU A 55 -10.19 -6.44 -22.23
C GLU A 55 -9.35 -5.22 -21.80
N PHE A 56 -8.78 -5.26 -20.59
CA PHE A 56 -7.97 -4.15 -20.10
C PHE A 56 -6.62 -4.13 -20.81
N LYS A 57 -6.25 -2.98 -21.37
CA LYS A 57 -4.98 -2.74 -22.05
C LYS A 57 -4.14 -1.80 -21.19
N PRO A 58 -3.19 -2.31 -20.39
CA PRO A 58 -2.34 -1.46 -19.57
C PRO A 58 -1.56 -0.45 -20.43
N PRO A 59 -1.44 0.81 -20.00
CA PRO A 59 -0.61 1.80 -20.70
C PRO A 59 0.87 1.44 -20.62
N LEU A 60 1.65 1.91 -21.60
CA LEU A 60 3.11 1.78 -21.61
C LEU A 60 3.71 2.60 -20.48
N ILE A 61 4.64 2.01 -19.72
CA ILE A 61 5.34 2.66 -18.61
C ILE A 61 6.85 2.78 -18.81
N ALA A 62 7.47 1.89 -19.59
CA ALA A 62 8.91 1.92 -19.80
C ALA A 62 9.32 1.12 -21.04
N ASN A 63 10.51 1.42 -21.57
CA ASN A 63 11.28 0.59 -22.49
C ASN A 63 10.59 0.15 -23.80
N GLU A 64 9.47 0.79 -24.16
CA GLU A 64 8.63 0.45 -25.32
C GLU A 64 7.95 -0.94 -25.23
N ASN A 65 8.21 -1.73 -24.19
CA ASN A 65 7.70 -3.10 -24.02
C ASN A 65 7.10 -3.42 -22.64
N ALA A 66 7.19 -2.50 -21.67
CA ALA A 66 6.66 -2.70 -20.32
C ALA A 66 5.38 -1.87 -20.11
N PHE A 67 4.29 -2.53 -19.76
CA PHE A 67 2.97 -1.93 -19.61
C PHE A 67 2.39 -2.23 -18.23
N LEU A 68 1.81 -1.24 -17.57
CA LEU A 68 1.22 -1.39 -16.25
C LEU A 68 0.04 -0.46 -16.08
N GLY A 69 -1.07 -0.98 -15.55
CA GLY A 69 -2.26 -0.18 -15.30
C GLY A 69 -3.09 -0.71 -14.15
N ASP A 70 -3.59 0.24 -13.35
CA ASP A 70 -4.50 -0.04 -12.23
C ASP A 70 -5.92 -0.26 -12.77
N VAL A 71 -6.56 -1.33 -12.32
CA VAL A 71 -7.97 -1.66 -12.61
C VAL A 71 -8.85 -1.25 -11.43
N ALA A 72 -8.38 -1.48 -10.21
CA ALA A 72 -9.13 -1.18 -8.99
C ALA A 72 -8.21 -0.56 -7.93
N VAL A 73 -8.76 0.35 -7.14
CA VAL A 73 -8.06 1.04 -6.06
C VAL A 73 -8.97 1.08 -4.85
N SER A 74 -8.46 0.72 -3.68
CA SER A 74 -9.23 0.74 -2.43
C SER A 74 -9.59 2.18 -2.04
N THR A 75 -10.65 2.34 -1.26
CA THR A 75 -11.08 3.65 -0.75
C THR A 75 -10.30 4.14 0.48
N ASP A 76 -9.29 3.40 0.93
CA ASP A 76 -8.42 3.82 2.04
C ASP A 76 -7.40 4.85 1.55
N GLU A 77 -7.51 6.09 2.02
CA GLU A 77 -6.60 7.18 1.65
C GLU A 77 -5.24 7.10 2.37
N ALA A 78 -5.18 6.49 3.55
CA ALA A 78 -3.97 6.39 4.36
C ALA A 78 -3.10 5.21 3.93
N ALA A 79 -3.72 4.11 3.53
CA ALA A 79 -3.06 2.88 3.11
C ALA A 79 -3.72 2.27 1.86
N PRO A 80 -3.69 2.96 0.71
CA PRO A 80 -4.34 2.49 -0.50
C PRO A 80 -3.72 1.19 -1.01
N LEU A 81 -4.58 0.30 -1.52
CA LEU A 81 -4.22 -0.83 -2.35
C LEU A 81 -4.60 -0.49 -3.80
N SER A 82 -3.64 -0.62 -4.71
CA SER A 82 -3.87 -0.60 -6.15
C SER A 82 -3.70 -2.00 -6.71
N ALA A 83 -4.66 -2.44 -7.51
CA ALA A 83 -4.64 -3.73 -8.17
C ALA A 83 -4.86 -3.57 -9.67
N GLY A 84 -4.18 -4.38 -10.47
CA GLY A 84 -4.22 -4.24 -11.91
C GLY A 84 -3.34 -5.25 -12.62
N PHE A 85 -2.99 -4.92 -13.87
CA PHE A 85 -2.21 -5.81 -14.72
C PHE A 85 -0.87 -5.19 -15.09
N TYR A 86 0.17 -6.01 -14.97
CA TYR A 86 1.50 -5.76 -15.51
C TYR A 86 1.73 -6.70 -16.69
N ARG A 87 2.03 -6.14 -17.85
CA ARG A 87 2.40 -6.88 -19.05
C ARG A 87 3.81 -6.52 -19.46
N LEU A 88 4.60 -7.53 -19.81
CA LEU A 88 5.89 -7.35 -20.44
C LEU A 88 5.87 -8.08 -21.78
N GLU A 89 6.29 -7.40 -22.83
CA GLU A 89 6.61 -8.04 -24.12
C GLU A 89 8.11 -8.30 -24.20
N LYS A 90 8.54 -9.25 -25.04
CA LYS A 90 9.96 -9.48 -25.33
C LYS A 90 10.64 -8.17 -25.70
N GLY A 91 11.76 -7.87 -25.04
CA GLY A 91 12.50 -6.63 -25.27
C GLY A 91 13.46 -6.33 -24.13
N THR A 92 13.69 -5.04 -23.88
CA THR A 92 14.57 -4.58 -22.81
C THR A 92 14.06 -5.06 -21.44
N PRO A 93 14.93 -5.62 -20.57
CA PRO A 93 14.56 -6.00 -19.21
C PRO A 93 13.97 -4.83 -18.44
N LEU A 94 12.93 -5.09 -17.64
CA LEU A 94 12.47 -4.12 -16.64
C LEU A 94 13.17 -4.43 -15.32
N ILE A 95 13.96 -3.46 -14.84
CA ILE A 95 14.55 -3.50 -13.50
C ILE A 95 13.78 -2.51 -12.64
N TYR A 96 13.17 -2.98 -11.56
CA TYR A 96 12.31 -2.16 -10.71
C TYR A 96 12.66 -2.33 -9.24
N GLU A 97 12.85 -1.22 -8.53
CA GLU A 97 13.04 -1.18 -7.08
C GLU A 97 11.70 -0.88 -6.40
N TYR A 98 11.19 -1.86 -5.65
CA TYR A 98 9.90 -1.77 -4.99
C TYR A 98 9.94 -0.82 -3.80
N THR A 99 9.25 0.32 -3.90
CA THR A 99 9.11 1.28 -2.77
C THR A 99 7.93 0.95 -1.84
N TYR A 100 7.20 -0.11 -2.16
CA TYR A 100 6.02 -0.65 -1.47
C TYR A 100 6.01 -2.19 -1.54
N HIS A 101 5.10 -2.83 -0.80
CA HIS A 101 4.89 -4.28 -0.90
C HIS A 101 3.91 -4.60 -2.04
N GLU A 102 4.23 -5.62 -2.83
CA GLU A 102 3.37 -6.12 -3.90
C GLU A 102 3.25 -7.64 -3.86
N MET A 103 2.04 -8.15 -4.09
CA MET A 103 1.82 -9.55 -4.47
C MET A 103 1.40 -9.61 -5.93
N LYS A 104 1.80 -10.68 -6.63
CA LYS A 104 1.47 -10.87 -8.04
C LYS A 104 1.17 -12.34 -8.32
N ILE A 105 0.18 -12.60 -9.18
CA ILE A 105 -0.02 -13.91 -9.79
C ILE A 105 0.19 -13.80 -11.29
N ILE A 106 0.92 -14.74 -11.90
CA ILE A 106 1.05 -14.82 -13.35
C ILE A 106 -0.23 -15.45 -13.90
N VAL A 107 -0.95 -14.72 -14.74
CA VAL A 107 -2.28 -15.14 -15.24
C VAL A 107 -2.26 -15.57 -16.69
N ASP A 108 -1.21 -15.17 -17.42
CA ASP A 108 -0.95 -15.58 -18.81
C ASP A 108 0.52 -15.36 -19.19
N GLY A 109 0.97 -16.05 -20.23
CA GLY A 109 2.36 -15.99 -20.70
C GLY A 109 3.38 -16.49 -19.66
N GLU A 110 4.59 -15.93 -19.74
CA GLU A 110 5.74 -16.33 -18.95
C GLU A 110 6.68 -15.15 -18.65
N PHE A 111 7.42 -15.25 -17.55
CA PHE A 111 8.48 -14.33 -17.17
C PHE A 111 9.70 -15.11 -16.68
N ASP A 112 10.90 -14.58 -16.91
CA ASP A 112 12.05 -14.90 -16.07
C ASP A 112 12.23 -13.77 -15.06
N ILE A 113 12.16 -14.12 -13.77
CA ILE A 113 12.17 -13.16 -12.65
C ILE A 113 13.39 -13.43 -11.79
N SER A 114 14.13 -12.38 -11.44
CA SER A 114 15.29 -12.49 -10.57
C SER A 114 15.47 -11.31 -9.63
N ASP A 115 16.22 -11.50 -8.55
CA ASP A 115 16.52 -10.46 -7.56
C ASP A 115 18.02 -10.33 -7.25
N GLU A 116 18.37 -9.37 -6.40
CA GLU A 116 19.75 -9.10 -5.96
C GLU A 116 20.33 -10.16 -5.01
N THR A 117 19.51 -11.10 -4.50
CA THR A 117 19.98 -12.24 -3.70
C THR A 117 20.52 -13.38 -4.57
N GLY A 118 20.28 -13.31 -5.88
CA GLY A 118 20.62 -14.35 -6.85
C GLY A 118 19.50 -15.36 -7.07
N GLN A 119 18.32 -15.17 -6.47
CA GLN A 119 17.14 -15.99 -6.79
C GLN A 119 16.70 -15.73 -8.22
N LYS A 120 16.39 -16.81 -8.95
CA LYS A 120 15.87 -16.77 -10.32
C LYS A 120 14.79 -17.82 -10.49
N VAL A 121 13.68 -17.45 -11.12
CA VAL A 121 12.54 -18.32 -11.38
C VAL A 121 12.04 -18.08 -12.80
N HIS A 122 11.83 -19.16 -13.55
CA HIS A 122 11.04 -19.12 -14.77
C HIS A 122 9.57 -19.29 -14.37
N ALA A 123 8.83 -18.19 -14.37
CA ALA A 123 7.49 -18.06 -13.85
C ALA A 123 6.45 -18.26 -14.95
N THR A 124 5.43 -19.06 -14.66
CA THR A 124 4.36 -19.42 -15.61
C THR A 124 2.98 -19.23 -14.98
N LYS A 125 1.93 -19.36 -15.80
CA LYS A 125 0.55 -19.19 -15.36
C LYS A 125 0.22 -20.03 -14.11
N GLY A 126 -0.24 -19.33 -13.06
CA GLY A 126 -0.60 -19.91 -11.76
C GLY A 126 0.42 -19.63 -10.67
N ASP A 127 1.64 -19.23 -11.00
CA ASP A 127 2.68 -18.92 -10.02
C ASP A 127 2.39 -17.59 -9.30
N VAL A 128 2.72 -17.54 -8.01
CA VAL A 128 2.47 -16.40 -7.11
C VAL A 128 3.79 -15.86 -6.55
N PHE A 129 3.90 -14.54 -6.52
CA PHE A 129 5.06 -13.81 -6.05
C PHE A 129 4.69 -12.83 -4.95
N TYR A 130 5.63 -12.63 -4.04
CA TYR A 130 5.64 -11.52 -3.10
C TYR A 130 6.94 -10.74 -3.28
N PHE A 131 6.82 -9.45 -3.58
CA PHE A 131 7.93 -8.53 -3.71
C PHE A 131 7.94 -7.59 -2.50
N PRO A 132 8.87 -7.77 -1.55
CA PRO A 132 8.95 -6.92 -0.39
C PRO A 132 9.44 -5.52 -0.77
N LYS A 133 8.97 -4.50 -0.04
CA LYS A 133 9.54 -3.15 -0.11
C LYS A 133 11.06 -3.20 0.08
N GLY A 134 11.80 -2.50 -0.78
CA GLY A 134 13.25 -2.46 -0.83
C GLY A 134 13.88 -3.53 -1.72
N SER A 135 13.10 -4.47 -2.26
CA SER A 135 13.61 -5.44 -3.24
C SER A 135 13.79 -4.79 -4.61
N LYS A 136 14.88 -5.16 -5.30
CA LYS A 136 15.09 -4.84 -6.71
C LYS A 136 14.90 -6.10 -7.54
N ILE A 137 13.92 -6.07 -8.43
CA ILE A 137 13.51 -7.21 -9.25
C ILE A 137 13.79 -6.92 -10.70
N THR A 138 14.37 -7.89 -11.40
CA THR A 138 14.55 -7.87 -12.85
C THR A 138 13.55 -8.81 -13.50
N PHE A 139 12.76 -8.29 -14.44
CA PHE A 139 11.81 -9.04 -15.25
C PHE A 139 12.29 -9.09 -16.69
N THR A 140 12.33 -10.30 -17.25
CA THR A 140 12.51 -10.57 -18.69
C THR A 140 11.46 -11.56 -19.18
N THR A 141 11.31 -11.68 -20.50
CA THR A 141 10.48 -12.71 -21.12
C THR A 141 10.98 -12.93 -22.55
N GLU A 142 10.91 -14.18 -23.02
CA GLU A 142 11.25 -14.52 -24.41
C GLU A 142 10.09 -14.27 -25.37
N THR A 143 8.87 -14.16 -24.85
CA THR A 143 7.63 -13.95 -25.59
C THR A 143 6.84 -12.78 -25.00
N PHE A 144 5.97 -13.04 -24.04
CA PHE A 144 5.28 -12.06 -23.23
C PHE A 144 4.91 -12.67 -21.87
N GLY A 145 4.64 -11.82 -20.89
CA GLY A 145 4.05 -12.23 -19.62
C GLY A 145 2.94 -11.27 -19.19
N LEU A 146 1.93 -11.80 -18.50
CA LEU A 146 0.86 -11.02 -17.88
C LEU A 146 0.68 -11.42 -16.42
N GLY A 147 0.87 -10.48 -15.50
CA GLY A 147 0.65 -10.68 -14.07
C GLY A 147 -0.43 -9.76 -13.52
N PHE A 148 -1.35 -10.31 -12.72
CA PHE A 148 -2.26 -9.51 -11.90
C PHE A 148 -1.56 -9.17 -10.58
N PHE A 149 -1.48 -7.89 -10.23
CA PHE A 149 -0.80 -7.43 -9.03
C PHE A 149 -1.77 -6.78 -8.04
N VAL A 150 -1.36 -6.76 -6.77
CA VAL A 150 -1.91 -5.89 -5.72
C VAL A 150 -0.73 -5.29 -4.97
N GLY A 151 -0.62 -3.96 -4.97
CA GLY A 151 0.43 -3.22 -4.29
C GLY A 151 -0.13 -2.20 -3.30
N GLN A 152 0.53 -2.03 -2.15
CA GLN A 152 0.17 -1.00 -1.17
C GLN A 152 0.71 0.37 -1.59
N ARG A 153 0.04 0.98 -2.59
CA ARG A 153 0.44 2.25 -3.19
C ARG A 153 -0.76 3.05 -3.69
N LYS A 154 -0.51 4.31 -4.05
CA LYS A 154 -1.50 5.17 -4.69
C LYS A 154 -1.73 4.76 -6.15
N THR A 155 -2.86 5.17 -6.70
CA THR A 155 -3.17 5.05 -8.15
C THR A 155 -2.08 5.67 -9.00
N GLY A 156 -1.72 5.00 -10.09
CA GLY A 156 -0.88 5.53 -11.17
C GLY A 156 0.59 5.73 -10.80
N THR A 157 1.01 5.39 -9.59
CA THR A 157 2.44 5.37 -9.24
C THR A 157 2.98 3.98 -9.59
N ALA A 158 3.86 3.87 -10.59
CA ALA A 158 4.58 2.61 -10.81
C ALA A 158 5.64 2.45 -9.74
#